data_AF-A0A917GY39-F1
#
_entry.id   AF-A0A917GY39-F1
#
_cell.length_a   1.000
_cell.length_b   1.000
_cell.length_c   1.000
_cell.angle_alpha   90.00
_cell.angle_beta   90.00
_cell.angle_gamma   90.00
#
_symmetry.space_group_name_H-M   'P 1'
#
loop_
_entity.id
_entity.type
_entity.pdbx_description
1 polymer ?
#
loop_
_entity_poly.entity_id
_entity_poly.type
_entity_poly.pdbx_seq_one_letter_code
_entity_poly.pdbx_strand_id
1 'polypeptide(L)'
;MDDRAALEGILFVVEHGIAWKKLPTALGFGSGITCWRRLRAWQEAGVWKKLHHAVLDQLGQDGALDWSRASLDSVSVRAKKGAS
;
A
#
# COMPACT_ATOMS: atom_id res chain seq x y z
N MET A 1 -16.61 -0.47 -8.74
CA MET A 1 -15.79 0.27 -7.76
C MET A 1 -14.67 0.90 -8.53
N ASP A 2 -14.60 2.22 -8.48
CA ASP A 2 -13.53 3.01 -9.09
C ASP A 2 -12.17 2.71 -8.41
N ASP A 3 -11.07 2.76 -9.19
CA ASP A 3 -9.73 2.41 -8.69
C ASP A 3 -9.18 3.44 -7.70
N ARG A 4 -9.52 4.73 -7.88
CA ARG A 4 -9.12 5.78 -6.95
C ARG A 4 -9.83 5.60 -5.61
N ALA A 5 -11.14 5.36 -5.62
CA ALA A 5 -11.89 5.06 -4.40
C ALA A 5 -11.32 3.84 -3.64
N ALA A 6 -10.82 2.83 -4.37
CA ALA A 6 -10.17 1.68 -3.77
C ALA A 6 -8.83 2.01 -3.14
N LEU A 7 -8.01 2.79 -3.84
CA LEU A 7 -6.72 3.25 -3.31
C LEU A 7 -6.92 4.09 -2.05
N GLU A 8 -7.84 5.06 -2.06
CA GLU A 8 -8.16 5.91 -0.92
C GLU A 8 -8.65 5.09 0.28
N GLY A 9 -9.54 4.13 0.06
CA GLY A 9 -10.01 3.22 1.13
C GLY A 9 -8.90 2.33 1.71
N ILE A 10 -7.97 1.85 0.88
CA ILE A 10 -6.81 1.06 1.34
C ILE A 10 -5.88 1.93 2.19
N LEU A 11 -5.55 3.14 1.71
CA LEU A 11 -4.68 4.08 2.43
C LEU A 11 -5.29 4.48 3.77
N PHE A 12 -6.60 4.76 3.81
CA PHE A 12 -7.30 5.11 5.04
C PHE A 12 -7.15 4.01 6.10
N VAL A 13 -7.32 2.73 5.70
CA VAL A 13 -7.15 1.58 6.61
C VAL A 13 -5.73 1.47 7.13
N VAL A 14 -4.73 1.68 6.27
CA VAL A 14 -3.30 1.61 6.65
C VAL A 14 -2.94 2.74 7.61
N GLU A 15 -3.37 3.96 7.31
CA GLU A 15 -3.08 5.15 8.12
C GLU A 15 -3.71 5.08 9.51
N HIS A 16 -4.95 4.60 9.61
CA HIS A 16 -5.70 4.58 10.86
C HIS A 16 -5.60 3.25 11.62
N GLY A 17 -5.02 2.21 11.02
CA GLY A 17 -4.87 0.88 11.63
C GLY A 17 -6.20 0.20 11.98
N ILE A 18 -7.28 0.52 11.27
CA ILE A 18 -8.62 -0.02 11.56
C ILE A 18 -8.86 -1.36 10.88
N ALA A 19 -9.78 -2.17 11.43
CA ALA A 19 -10.23 -3.37 10.74
C ALA A 19 -10.99 -3.00 9.45
N TRP A 20 -10.85 -3.78 8.38
CA TRP A 20 -11.56 -3.57 7.10
C TRP A 20 -13.07 -3.39 7.25
N LYS A 21 -13.71 -4.15 8.16
CA LYS A 21 -15.15 -4.04 8.43
C LYS A 21 -15.57 -2.70 9.06
N LYS A 22 -14.62 -1.94 9.62
CA LYS A 22 -14.84 -0.64 10.25
C LYS A 22 -14.57 0.53 9.30
N LEU A 23 -14.18 0.28 8.05
CA LEU A 23 -14.01 1.35 7.06
C LEU A 23 -15.35 2.06 6.85
N PRO A 24 -15.44 3.39 7.08
CA PRO A 24 -16.70 4.11 6.93
C PRO A 24 -17.13 4.16 5.46
N THR A 25 -18.29 3.57 5.16
CA THR A 25 -18.83 3.55 3.78
C THR A 25 -19.35 4.92 3.32
N ALA A 26 -19.70 5.80 4.26
CA ALA A 26 -20.16 7.16 4.00
C ALA A 26 -19.10 8.04 3.30
N LEU A 27 -17.83 7.65 3.35
CA LEU A 27 -16.72 8.36 2.69
C LEU A 27 -16.60 8.02 1.20
N GLY A 28 -17.43 7.12 0.66
CA GLY A 28 -17.47 6.83 -0.78
C GLY A 28 -16.39 5.87 -1.28
N PHE A 29 -15.52 5.34 -0.40
CA PHE A 29 -14.48 4.37 -0.77
C PHE A 29 -15.03 2.99 -1.20
N GLY A 30 -16.31 2.73 -0.95
CA GLY A 30 -16.92 1.40 -1.03
C GLY A 30 -16.75 0.62 0.29
N SER A 31 -17.04 -0.69 0.26
CA SER A 31 -16.87 -1.51 1.45
C SER A 31 -15.41 -1.85 1.69
N GLY A 32 -14.99 -1.95 2.95
CA GLY A 32 -13.61 -2.36 3.27
C GLY A 32 -13.27 -3.78 2.80
N ILE A 33 -14.25 -4.67 2.64
CA ILE A 33 -14.03 -6.00 2.03
C ILE A 33 -13.70 -5.87 0.54
N THR A 34 -14.35 -4.94 -0.17
CA THR A 34 -14.04 -4.65 -1.57
C THR A 34 -12.64 -4.06 -1.70
N CYS A 35 -12.26 -3.13 -0.81
CA CYS A 35 -10.91 -2.56 -0.73
C CYS A 35 -9.85 -3.65 -0.48
N TRP A 36 -10.09 -4.56 0.48
CA TRP A 36 -9.19 -5.67 0.77
C TRP A 36 -9.02 -6.62 -0.44
N ARG A 37 -10.11 -6.97 -1.12
CA ARG A 37 -10.04 -7.81 -2.33
C ARG A 37 -9.25 -7.12 -3.44
N ARG A 38 -9.40 -5.79 -3.59
CA ARG A 38 -8.61 -5.00 -4.54
C ARG A 38 -7.13 -4.99 -4.16
N LEU A 39 -6.81 -4.71 -2.90
CA LEU A 39 -5.44 -4.76 -2.36
C LEU A 39 -4.77 -6.08 -2.73
N ARG A 40 -5.46 -7.21 -2.50
CA ARG A 40 -4.94 -8.54 -2.82
C ARG A 40 -4.70 -8.73 -4.32
N ALA A 41 -5.69 -8.39 -5.16
CA ALA A 41 -5.54 -8.50 -6.61
C ALA A 41 -4.38 -7.63 -7.15
N TRP A 42 -4.19 -6.44 -6.60
CA TRP A 42 -3.09 -5.54 -6.95
C TRP A 42 -1.74 -6.04 -6.47
N GLN A 43 -1.68 -6.70 -5.31
CA GLN A 43 -0.47 -7.38 -4.85
C GLN A 43 -0.07 -8.50 -5.81
N GLU A 44 -1.01 -9.35 -6.18
CA GLU A 44 -0.79 -10.46 -7.13
C GLU A 44 -0.40 -9.96 -8.53
N ALA A 45 -0.97 -8.84 -8.97
CA ALA A 45 -0.63 -8.20 -10.25
C ALA A 45 0.63 -7.31 -10.21
N GLY A 46 1.28 -7.16 -9.05
CA GLY A 46 2.48 -6.33 -8.87
C GLY A 46 2.24 -4.82 -9.04
N VAL A 47 1.01 -4.35 -8.87
CA VAL A 47 0.62 -2.95 -9.07
C VAL A 47 1.35 -2.02 -8.11
N TRP A 48 1.52 -2.42 -6.84
CA TRP A 48 2.23 -1.61 -5.85
C TRP A 48 3.68 -1.34 -6.22
N LYS A 49 4.38 -2.35 -6.78
CA LYS A 49 5.74 -2.19 -7.27
C LYS A 49 5.80 -1.20 -8.43
N LYS A 50 4.86 -1.30 -9.38
CA LYS A 50 4.77 -0.39 -10.52
C LYS A 50 4.45 1.04 -10.08
N LEU A 51 3.50 1.20 -9.15
CA LEU A 51 3.13 2.50 -8.58
C LEU A 51 4.32 3.15 -7.87
N HIS A 52 5.05 2.38 -7.05
CA HIS A 52 6.23 2.88 -6.36
C HIS A 52 7.30 3.39 -7.35
N HIS A 53 7.61 2.61 -8.39
CA HIS A 53 8.54 3.07 -9.43
C HIS A 53 8.02 4.31 -10.17
N ALA A 54 6.75 4.36 -10.54
CA ALA A 54 6.19 5.53 -11.23
C ALA A 54 6.30 6.82 -10.38
N VAL A 55 6.09 6.72 -9.06
CA VAL A 55 6.29 7.85 -8.14
C VAL A 55 7.76 8.24 -8.05
N LEU A 56 8.68 7.27 -7.95
CA LEU A 56 10.12 7.54 -7.93
C LEU A 56 10.61 8.17 -9.25
N ASP A 57 10.13 7.66 -10.40
CA ASP A 57 10.48 8.18 -11.71
C ASP A 57 10.03 9.64 -11.86
N GLN A 58 8.82 9.97 -11.38
CA GLN A 58 8.31 11.34 -11.37
C GLN A 58 9.17 12.24 -10.48
N LEU A 59 9.44 11.84 -9.23
CA LEU A 59 10.27 12.61 -8.31
C LEU A 59 11.71 12.78 -8.81
N GLY A 60 12.24 11.78 -9.50
CA GLY A 60 13.55 11.84 -10.14
C GLY A 60 13.60 12.84 -11.29
N GLN A 61 12.56 12.87 -12.14
CA GLN A 61 12.42 13.87 -13.21
C GLN A 61 12.29 15.29 -12.65
N ASP A 62 11.58 15.45 -11.53
CA ASP A 62 11.38 16.75 -10.88
C ASP A 62 12.59 17.19 -10.04
N GLY A 63 13.66 16.38 -9.97
CA GLY A 63 14.84 16.65 -9.15
C GLY A 63 14.57 16.69 -7.65
N ALA A 64 13.43 16.14 -7.22
CA ALA A 64 12.94 16.17 -5.84
C ALA A 64 13.47 15.00 -4.98
N LEU A 65 14.21 14.06 -5.59
CA LEU A 65 14.88 12.99 -4.86
C LEU A 65 16.22 13.50 -4.28
N ASP A 66 16.29 13.55 -2.95
CA ASP A 66 17.56 13.74 -2.24
C ASP A 66 18.38 12.44 -2.26
N TRP A 67 19.21 12.29 -3.28
CA TRP A 67 20.09 11.13 -3.46
C TRP A 67 21.19 11.02 -2.39
N SER A 68 21.43 12.05 -1.58
CA SER A 68 22.40 11.97 -0.48
C SER A 68 21.92 11.07 0.67
N ARG A 69 20.63 10.72 0.70
CA ARG A 69 19.97 9.91 1.72
C ARG A 69 19.14 8.79 1.09
N ALA A 70 19.79 7.83 0.44
CA ALA A 70 19.13 6.58 0.06
C ALA A 70 18.99 5.65 1.28
N SER A 71 17.76 5.42 1.77
CA SER A 71 17.47 4.42 2.80
C SER A 71 17.07 3.09 2.16
N LEU A 72 17.83 2.03 2.44
CA LEU A 72 17.44 0.66 2.13
C LEU A 72 16.69 0.08 3.33
N ASP A 73 15.36 0.10 3.29
CA ASP A 73 14.55 -0.47 4.37
C ASP A 73 14.58 -2.02 4.29
N SER A 74 15.20 -2.66 5.29
CA SER A 74 15.23 -4.12 5.41
C SER A 74 13.90 -4.67 5.93
N VAL A 75 13.37 -5.72 5.31
CA VAL A 75 12.17 -6.42 5.80
C VAL A 75 12.60 -7.54 6.77
N SER A 76 12.17 -7.48 8.02
CA SER A 76 12.44 -8.55 9.01
C SER A 76 11.39 -9.66 8.92
N VAL A 77 11.84 -10.90 8.69
CA VAL A 77 10.98 -12.10 8.71
C VAL A 77 11.17 -12.82 10.06
N ARG A 78 10.05 -13.19 10.70
CA ARG A 78 10.06 -13.92 11.98
C ARG A 78 10.76 -15.27 11.83
N ALA A 79 11.83 -15.51 12.58
CA ALA A 79 12.44 -16.83 12.71
C ALA A 79 11.45 -17.81 13.36
N LYS A 80 11.10 -18.91 12.69
CA LYS A 80 10.45 -20.06 13.35
C LYS A 80 11.53 -20.79 14.16
N LYS A 81 11.43 -20.67 15.48
CA LYS A 81 12.27 -21.34 16.48
C LYS A 81 12.35 -22.85 16.18
N GLY A 82 13.58 -23.36 16.02
CA GLY A 82 13.85 -24.80 16.03
C GLY A 82 13.55 -25.37 17.42
N ALA A 83 12.80 -26.47 17.45
CA ALA A 83 12.68 -27.31 18.63
C ALA A 83 13.56 -28.54 18.38
N SER A 84 14.47 -28.79 19.33
CA SER A 84 15.29 -30.01 19.43
C SER A 84 14.45 -31.26 19.64
#